data_AF-A0A9P6P7Z7-F1
#
_entry.id   AF-A0A9P6P7Z7-F1
#
_cell.length_a   1.000
_cell.length_b   1.000
_cell.length_c   1.000
_cell.angle_alpha   90.00
_cell.angle_beta   90.00
_cell.angle_gamma   90.00
#
_symmetry.space_group_name_H-M   'P 1'
#
loop_
_entity.id
_entity.type
_entity.pdbx_description
1 polymer ?
#
loop_
_entity_poly.entity_id
_entity_poly.type
_entity_poly.pdbx_seq_one_letter_code
_entity_poly.pdbx_strand_id
1 'polypeptide(L)'
;MAIIVTGLSSRLFATWTWSVSMIRIYAAFHLQHKFMYELGIWTYVIALTHFGGELLVFGGCKLNGPFMSPLVVAAPFRFVNKHPSTSTDDYSTHASTIRELEKTWMNLATAEVKAQLLRNKNKAELLKILDEQKQALASLKVQKVAGGSASKLQAIGESRKDVARVLTVINQTQREQLRLFYQKKKFVPLDLRVKKTRALRRALTPYERRLTTVKQQKKLAYFPRRKYAVKA
;
A
#
# COMPACT_ATOMS: atom_id res chain seq x y z
N MET A 1 -14.68 -6.39 -33.05
CA MET A 1 -15.52 -5.40 -32.36
C MET A 1 -15.16 -5.43 -30.87
N ALA A 2 -14.32 -4.52 -30.39
CA ALA A 2 -13.93 -4.47 -28.98
C ALA A 2 -15.09 -3.89 -28.15
N ILE A 3 -15.72 -4.72 -27.33
CA ILE A 3 -16.74 -4.27 -26.37
C ILE A 3 -16.01 -3.48 -25.28
N ILE A 4 -16.10 -2.17 -25.33
CA ILE A 4 -15.54 -1.29 -24.30
C ILE A 4 -16.40 -1.49 -23.05
N VAL A 5 -15.83 -2.10 -22.00
CA VAL A 5 -16.47 -2.24 -20.70
C VAL A 5 -16.72 -0.85 -20.15
N THR A 6 -17.98 -0.41 -20.18
CA THR A 6 -18.36 0.90 -19.66
C THR A 6 -18.23 0.90 -18.14
N GLY A 7 -17.83 2.04 -17.56
CA GLY A 7 -17.75 2.18 -16.09
C GLY A 7 -19.09 2.00 -15.36
N LEU A 8 -20.20 1.99 -16.09
CA LEU A 8 -21.53 1.66 -15.57
C LEU A 8 -21.70 0.13 -15.43
N SER A 9 -21.29 -0.65 -16.43
CA SER A 9 -21.36 -2.11 -16.42
C SER A 9 -20.53 -2.73 -15.29
N SER A 10 -19.35 -2.19 -14.98
CA SER A 10 -18.52 -2.67 -13.87
C SER A 10 -19.16 -2.42 -12.50
N ARG A 11 -19.91 -1.32 -12.33
CA ARG A 11 -20.62 -1.01 -11.09
C ARG A 11 -21.81 -1.95 -10.88
N LEU A 12 -22.57 -2.24 -11.94
CA LEU A 12 -23.67 -3.20 -11.90
C LEU A 12 -23.19 -4.61 -11.54
N PHE A 13 -22.03 -5.02 -12.08
CA PHE A 13 -21.42 -6.30 -11.72
C PHE A 13 -20.95 -6.35 -10.25
N ALA A 14 -20.40 -5.25 -9.74
CA ALA A 14 -19.98 -5.15 -8.34
C ALA A 14 -21.17 -5.20 -7.38
N THR A 15 -22.25 -4.47 -7.66
CA THR A 15 -23.46 -4.48 -6.82
C THR A 15 -24.18 -5.83 -6.85
N TRP A 16 -24.23 -6.49 -8.02
CA TRP A 16 -24.73 -7.85 -8.17
C TRP A 16 -23.95 -8.86 -7.31
N THR A 17 -22.62 -8.85 -7.41
CA THR A 17 -21.75 -9.78 -6.67
C THR A 17 -21.86 -9.56 -5.16
N TRP A 18 -21.92 -8.30 -4.73
CA TRP A 18 -22.08 -7.96 -3.32
C TRP A 18 -23.43 -8.44 -2.76
N SER A 19 -24.52 -8.26 -3.51
CA SER A 19 -25.86 -8.69 -3.11
C SER A 19 -25.95 -10.22 -2.97
N VAL A 20 -25.38 -10.96 -3.93
CA VAL A 20 -25.34 -12.43 -3.88
C VAL A 20 -24.46 -12.95 -2.75
N SER A 21 -23.34 -12.30 -2.45
CA SER A 21 -22.48 -12.66 -1.31
C SER A 21 -23.22 -12.52 0.02
N MET A 22 -24.00 -11.45 0.20
CA MET A 22 -24.79 -11.22 1.42
C MET A 22 -25.85 -12.30 1.64
N ILE A 23 -26.53 -12.75 0.56
CA ILE A 23 -27.49 -13.86 0.62
C ILE A 23 -26.81 -15.17 1.06
N ARG A 24 -25.60 -15.44 0.54
CA ARG A 24 -24.85 -16.66 0.90
C ARG A 24 -24.36 -16.66 2.34
N ILE A 25 -23.90 -15.51 2.83
CA ILE A 25 -23.53 -15.34 4.25
C ILE A 25 -24.77 -15.56 5.14
N TYR A 26 -25.91 -14.96 4.77
CA TYR A 26 -27.14 -15.11 5.54
C TYR A 26 -27.66 -16.56 5.56
N ALA A 27 -27.59 -17.25 4.43
CA ALA A 27 -27.93 -18.67 4.31
C ALA A 27 -27.00 -19.57 5.14
N ALA A 28 -25.71 -19.24 5.26
CA ALA A 28 -24.76 -19.99 6.08
C ALA A 28 -25.09 -19.94 7.59
N PHE A 29 -25.65 -18.83 8.07
CA PHE A 29 -26.07 -18.72 9.48
C PHE A 29 -27.42 -19.38 9.78
N HIS A 30 -28.30 -19.55 8.78
CA HIS A 30 -29.66 -20.06 8.95
C HIS A 30 -29.94 -21.34 8.12
N LEU A 31 -29.05 -22.33 8.25
CA LEU A 31 -29.15 -23.62 7.55
C LEU A 31 -30.39 -24.46 7.93
N GLN A 32 -31.04 -24.15 9.04
CA GLN A 32 -32.23 -24.88 9.53
C GLN A 32 -33.50 -24.56 8.72
N HIS A 33 -33.53 -23.44 8.00
CA HIS A 33 -34.68 -23.07 7.18
C HIS A 33 -34.46 -23.49 5.73
N LYS A 34 -35.24 -24.48 5.27
CA LYS A 34 -35.22 -25.03 3.90
C LYS A 34 -35.24 -23.93 2.82
N PHE A 35 -36.02 -22.88 3.03
CA PHE A 35 -36.12 -21.74 2.10
C PHE A 35 -34.80 -20.99 1.90
N MET A 36 -34.02 -20.75 2.96
CA MET A 36 -32.75 -20.01 2.87
C MET A 36 -31.66 -20.85 2.19
N TYR A 37 -31.70 -22.16 2.39
CA TYR A 37 -30.80 -23.11 1.72
C TYR A 37 -31.08 -23.20 0.21
N GLU A 38 -32.36 -23.34 -0.18
CA GLU A 38 -32.78 -23.34 -1.59
C GLU A 38 -32.37 -22.03 -2.27
N LEU A 39 -32.62 -20.88 -1.62
CA LEU A 39 -32.22 -19.57 -2.14
C LEU A 39 -30.70 -19.49 -2.38
N GLY A 40 -29.89 -19.97 -1.43
CA GLY A 40 -28.44 -20.05 -1.55
C GLY A 40 -27.99 -20.85 -2.78
N ILE A 41 -28.53 -22.05 -2.97
CA ILE A 41 -28.23 -22.91 -4.13
C ILE A 41 -28.64 -22.25 -5.44
N TRP A 42 -29.82 -21.64 -5.50
CA TRP A 42 -30.28 -20.93 -6.71
C TRP A 42 -29.34 -19.80 -7.12
N THR A 43 -28.71 -19.08 -6.17
CA THR A 43 -27.68 -18.07 -6.52
C THR A 43 -26.41 -18.67 -7.13
N TYR A 44 -26.07 -19.92 -6.81
CA TYR A 44 -24.95 -20.63 -7.43
C TYR A 44 -25.33 -21.14 -8.83
N VAL A 45 -26.56 -21.63 -9.00
CA VAL A 45 -27.07 -22.06 -10.31
C VAL A 45 -27.08 -20.89 -11.31
N ILE A 46 -27.61 -19.72 -10.91
CA ILE A 46 -27.64 -18.52 -11.76
C ILE A 46 -26.22 -18.05 -12.12
N ALA A 47 -25.28 -18.11 -11.18
CA ALA A 47 -23.90 -17.77 -11.46
C ALA A 47 -23.28 -18.74 -12.49
N LEU A 48 -23.54 -20.04 -12.37
CA LEU A 48 -23.05 -21.06 -13.29
C LEU A 48 -23.66 -20.90 -14.68
N THR A 49 -24.96 -20.61 -14.80
CA THR A 49 -25.58 -20.33 -16.11
C THR A 49 -25.12 -19.01 -16.72
N HIS A 50 -24.90 -17.95 -15.94
CA HIS A 50 -24.37 -16.69 -16.48
C HIS A 50 -22.93 -16.83 -16.98
N PHE A 51 -22.02 -17.36 -16.15
CA PHE A 51 -20.61 -17.54 -16.53
C PHE A 51 -20.41 -18.69 -17.52
N GLY A 52 -21.20 -19.76 -17.41
CA GLY A 52 -21.19 -20.88 -18.36
C GLY A 52 -21.80 -20.52 -19.70
N GLY A 53 -22.85 -19.68 -19.73
CA GLY A 53 -23.45 -19.16 -20.95
C GLY A 53 -22.51 -18.24 -21.73
N GLU A 54 -21.75 -17.39 -21.03
CA GLU A 54 -20.69 -16.57 -21.65
C GLU A 54 -19.52 -17.42 -22.20
N LEU A 55 -19.21 -18.54 -21.54
CA LEU A 55 -18.15 -19.46 -21.96
C LEU A 55 -18.55 -20.34 -23.15
N LEU A 56 -19.79 -20.83 -23.20
CA LEU A 56 -20.24 -21.83 -24.18
C LEU A 56 -20.95 -21.24 -25.42
N VAL A 57 -21.68 -20.12 -25.28
CA VAL A 57 -22.54 -19.60 -26.37
C VAL A 57 -21.98 -18.32 -26.99
N PHE A 58 -21.40 -17.42 -26.18
CA PHE A 58 -21.01 -16.08 -26.63
C PHE A 58 -19.50 -15.86 -26.84
N GLY A 59 -18.66 -16.86 -26.58
CA GLY A 59 -17.23 -16.86 -26.93
C GLY A 59 -16.40 -15.71 -26.35
N GLY A 60 -16.85 -15.10 -25.24
CA GLY A 60 -16.32 -13.84 -24.70
C GLY A 60 -15.14 -13.96 -23.73
N CYS A 61 -14.82 -15.17 -23.24
CA CYS A 61 -13.79 -15.37 -22.20
C CYS A 61 -12.63 -16.25 -22.70
N LYS A 62 -11.45 -15.65 -22.83
CA LYS A 62 -10.19 -16.42 -22.94
C LYS A 62 -9.86 -17.01 -21.57
N LEU A 63 -9.69 -18.33 -21.53
CA LEU A 63 -9.34 -19.17 -20.38
C LEU A 63 -7.99 -18.75 -19.78
N ASN A 64 -7.97 -17.67 -19.00
CA ASN A 64 -6.78 -17.19 -18.30
C ASN A 64 -7.12 -16.96 -16.82
N GLY A 65 -6.20 -17.39 -15.96
CA GLY A 65 -6.02 -17.09 -14.52
C GLY A 65 -7.26 -16.89 -13.64
N PRO A 66 -7.92 -15.71 -13.65
CA PRO A 66 -8.97 -15.41 -12.67
C PRO A 66 -10.23 -16.27 -12.75
N PHE A 67 -10.53 -16.88 -13.91
CA PHE A 67 -11.73 -17.73 -14.10
C PHE A 67 -11.57 -19.17 -13.57
N MET A 68 -10.33 -19.63 -13.34
CA MET A 68 -10.08 -20.98 -12.81
C MET A 68 -10.21 -21.06 -11.28
N SER A 69 -10.24 -19.92 -10.59
CA SER A 69 -10.33 -19.85 -9.12
C SER A 69 -11.64 -20.48 -8.58
N PRO A 70 -12.83 -20.26 -9.18
CA PRO A 70 -14.05 -20.96 -8.76
C PRO A 70 -14.07 -22.46 -9.07
N LEU A 71 -13.36 -22.92 -10.11
CA LEU A 71 -13.31 -24.34 -10.51
C LEU A 71 -12.38 -25.18 -9.61
N VAL A 72 -11.28 -24.59 -9.12
CA VAL A 72 -10.35 -25.27 -8.19
C VAL A 72 -10.95 -25.36 -6.78
N VAL A 73 -11.73 -24.37 -6.36
CA VAL A 73 -12.43 -24.40 -5.05
C VAL A 73 -13.67 -25.31 -5.07
N ALA A 74 -14.22 -25.61 -6.25
CA ALA A 74 -15.40 -26.48 -6.41
C ALA A 74 -15.07 -27.96 -6.71
N ALA A 75 -13.80 -28.35 -6.80
CA ALA A 75 -13.45 -29.76 -6.87
C ALA A 75 -13.81 -30.41 -5.52
N PRO A 76 -14.58 -31.52 -5.50
CA PRO A 76 -14.85 -32.22 -4.25
C PRO A 76 -13.50 -32.68 -3.71
N PHE A 77 -13.15 -32.16 -2.53
CA PHE A 77 -12.10 -32.70 -1.68
C PHE A 77 -12.49 -34.14 -1.38
N ARG A 78 -12.14 -35.05 -2.28
CA ARG A 78 -12.30 -36.47 -2.12
C ARG A 78 -11.29 -36.84 -1.06
N PHE A 79 -11.76 -36.85 0.18
CA PHE A 79 -11.11 -37.40 1.35
C PHE A 79 -10.82 -38.88 1.05
N VAL A 80 -9.73 -39.14 0.34
CA VAL A 80 -9.16 -40.47 0.22
C VAL A 80 -8.42 -40.69 1.52
N ASN A 81 -9.15 -41.27 2.47
CA ASN A 81 -8.55 -42.04 3.55
C ASN A 81 -7.76 -43.18 2.89
N LYS A 82 -6.45 -42.99 2.74
CA LYS A 82 -5.52 -44.10 2.58
C LYS A 82 -4.51 -43.97 3.70
N HIS A 83 -4.65 -44.83 4.71
CA HIS A 83 -3.63 -45.02 5.72
C HIS A 83 -2.30 -45.31 5.02
N PRO A 84 -1.22 -44.56 5.30
CA PRO A 84 0.10 -44.89 4.77
C PRO A 84 0.73 -45.96 5.65
N SER A 85 0.89 -47.17 5.10
CA SER A 85 1.92 -48.09 5.55
C SER A 85 3.27 -47.55 5.09
N THR A 86 4.07 -47.12 6.07
CA THR A 86 5.53 -46.99 6.09
C THR A 86 6.28 -47.25 4.77
N SER A 87 6.80 -46.18 4.18
CA SER A 87 8.09 -46.18 3.47
C SER A 87 8.77 -44.82 3.66
N THR A 88 10.03 -44.83 4.08
CA THR A 88 10.79 -43.71 4.64
C THR A 88 11.46 -42.79 3.61
N ASP A 89 11.04 -42.78 2.34
CA ASP A 89 11.84 -42.16 1.26
C ASP A 89 11.23 -40.90 0.60
N ASP A 90 10.13 -40.34 1.12
CA ASP A 90 9.39 -39.24 0.46
C ASP A 90 9.58 -37.83 1.09
N TYR A 91 10.64 -37.61 1.88
CA TYR A 91 10.91 -36.29 2.48
C TYR A 91 11.65 -35.30 1.56
N SER A 92 12.23 -35.77 0.45
CA SER A 92 13.07 -34.94 -0.44
C SER A 92 12.27 -34.02 -1.37
N THR A 93 11.01 -34.36 -1.67
CA THR A 93 10.13 -33.63 -2.61
C THR A 93 9.29 -32.53 -1.94
N HIS A 94 9.01 -32.67 -0.64
CA HIS A 94 8.38 -31.60 0.16
C HIS A 94 9.36 -30.46 0.50
N ALA A 95 10.65 -30.76 0.63
CA ALA A 95 11.68 -29.76 0.89
C ALA A 95 11.95 -28.83 -0.31
N SER A 96 11.82 -29.32 -1.55
CA SER A 96 11.96 -28.50 -2.76
C SER A 96 10.76 -27.59 -2.96
N THR A 97 9.52 -28.08 -2.76
CA THR A 97 8.29 -27.28 -2.89
C THR A 97 8.19 -26.16 -1.85
N ILE A 98 8.63 -26.40 -0.61
CA ILE A 98 8.72 -25.36 0.43
C ILE A 98 9.81 -24.34 0.08
N ARG A 99 10.98 -24.77 -0.43
CA ARG A 99 12.04 -23.85 -0.90
C ARG A 99 11.62 -23.05 -2.14
N GLU A 100 10.83 -23.63 -3.04
CA GLU A 100 10.24 -22.95 -4.20
C GLU A 100 9.20 -21.90 -3.76
N LEU A 101 8.37 -22.25 -2.77
CA LEU A 101 7.43 -21.31 -2.15
C LEU A 101 8.17 -20.20 -1.41
N GLU A 102 9.17 -20.49 -0.59
CA GLU A 102 10.00 -19.46 0.05
C GLU A 102 10.70 -18.58 -0.98
N LYS A 103 11.24 -19.14 -2.07
CA LYS A 103 11.83 -18.33 -3.16
C LYS A 103 10.80 -17.43 -3.84
N THR A 104 9.58 -17.92 -4.10
CA THR A 104 8.52 -17.11 -4.73
C THR A 104 7.98 -16.02 -3.80
N TRP A 105 7.80 -16.32 -2.51
CA TRP A 105 7.45 -15.34 -1.48
C TRP A 105 8.56 -14.30 -1.27
N MET A 106 9.83 -14.72 -1.26
CA MET A 106 10.98 -13.82 -1.18
C MET A 106 11.10 -12.94 -2.43
N ASN A 107 10.86 -13.50 -3.62
CA ASN A 107 10.85 -12.75 -4.89
C ASN A 107 9.73 -11.69 -4.93
N LEU A 108 8.54 -11.98 -4.39
CA LEU A 108 7.44 -11.02 -4.29
C LEU A 108 7.74 -9.91 -3.26
N ALA A 109 8.41 -10.26 -2.14
CA ALA A 109 8.84 -9.29 -1.14
C ALA A 109 9.99 -8.38 -1.61
N THR A 110 10.83 -8.86 -2.54
CA THR A 110 11.92 -8.09 -3.17
C THR A 110 11.49 -7.23 -4.36
N ALA A 111 10.30 -7.47 -4.92
CA ALA A 111 9.81 -6.75 -6.10
C ALA A 111 9.45 -5.28 -5.80
N GLU A 112 9.03 -4.97 -4.56
CA GLU A 112 8.70 -3.60 -4.16
C GLU A 112 9.81 -2.93 -3.36
N VAL A 113 10.25 -1.76 -3.83
CA VAL A 113 11.35 -1.00 -3.21
C VAL A 113 10.91 -0.37 -1.89
N LYS A 114 11.03 -1.09 -0.77
CA LYS A 114 10.61 -0.58 0.54
C LYS A 114 11.54 0.51 1.04
N ALA A 115 10.97 1.67 1.39
CA ALA A 115 11.73 2.83 1.85
C ALA A 115 12.53 2.56 3.14
N GLN A 116 12.02 1.71 4.04
CA GLN A 116 12.72 1.33 5.26
C GLN A 116 14.04 0.60 4.96
N LEU A 117 14.05 -0.30 3.99
CA LEU A 117 15.26 -1.03 3.60
C LEU A 117 16.29 -0.10 2.96
N LEU A 118 15.85 0.92 2.23
CA LEU A 118 16.74 1.92 1.62
C LEU A 118 17.44 2.82 2.65
N ARG A 119 16.80 3.13 3.78
CA ARG A 119 17.39 4.00 4.81
C ARG A 119 18.63 3.41 5.47
N ASN A 120 18.74 2.07 5.49
CA ASN A 120 19.88 1.37 6.09
C ASN A 120 21.07 1.23 5.14
N LYS A 121 20.93 1.65 3.87
CA LYS A 121 21.97 1.51 2.84
C LYS A 121 22.88 2.74 2.79
N ASN A 122 24.10 2.54 2.28
CA ASN A 122 25.04 3.63 2.11
C ASN A 122 24.66 4.52 0.90
N LYS A 123 25.09 5.80 0.91
CA LYS A 123 24.85 6.75 -0.19
C LYS A 123 25.34 6.24 -1.54
N ALA A 124 26.51 5.59 -1.59
CA ALA A 124 27.05 5.02 -2.82
C ALA A 124 26.15 3.91 -3.39
N GLU A 125 25.59 3.07 -2.53
CA GLU A 125 24.66 2.00 -2.93
C GLU A 125 23.33 2.57 -3.42
N LEU A 126 22.81 3.61 -2.75
CA LEU A 126 21.60 4.30 -3.17
C LEU A 126 21.73 4.95 -4.55
N LEU A 127 22.92 5.47 -4.89
CA LEU A 127 23.18 6.02 -6.23
C LEU A 127 23.20 4.93 -7.31
N LYS A 128 23.80 3.76 -7.02
CA LYS A 128 23.75 2.61 -7.93
C LYS A 128 22.32 2.14 -8.18
N ILE A 129 21.54 1.95 -7.11
CA ILE A 129 20.12 1.56 -7.19
C ILE A 129 19.31 2.60 -7.98
N LEU A 130 19.59 3.89 -7.78
CA LEU A 130 18.93 4.97 -8.50
C LEU A 130 19.19 4.87 -10.01
N ASP A 131 20.42 4.63 -10.43
CA ASP A 131 20.77 4.56 -11.85
C ASP A 131 20.25 3.28 -12.50
N GLU A 132 20.27 2.14 -11.80
CA GLU A 132 19.60 0.90 -12.23
C GLU A 132 18.10 1.11 -12.47
N GLN A 133 17.41 1.77 -11.54
CA GLN A 133 15.98 2.05 -11.69
C GLN A 133 15.68 3.04 -12.82
N LYS A 134 16.53 4.05 -13.05
CA LYS A 134 16.39 4.95 -14.20
C LYS A 134 16.57 4.22 -15.53
N GLN A 135 17.54 3.31 -15.62
CA GLN A 135 17.77 2.48 -16.80
C GLN A 135 16.56 1.57 -17.07
N ALA A 136 16.02 0.92 -16.02
CA ALA A 136 14.80 0.12 -16.14
C ALA A 136 13.61 0.96 -16.63
N LEU A 137 13.41 2.16 -16.08
CA LEU A 137 12.37 3.10 -16.50
C LEU A 137 12.54 3.51 -17.97
N ALA A 138 13.77 3.82 -18.39
CA ALA A 138 14.07 4.16 -19.78
C ALA A 138 13.73 3.03 -20.75
N SER A 139 14.09 1.79 -20.41
CA SER A 139 13.73 0.59 -21.18
C SER A 139 12.20 0.42 -21.30
N LEU A 140 11.46 0.59 -20.20
CA LEU A 140 9.99 0.49 -20.22
C LEU A 140 9.33 1.60 -21.06
N LYS A 141 9.92 2.80 -21.09
CA LYS A 141 9.43 3.89 -21.96
C LYS A 141 9.62 3.58 -23.45
N VAL A 142 10.75 2.99 -23.84
CA VAL A 142 10.97 2.56 -25.23
C VAL A 142 9.97 1.47 -25.61
N GLN A 143 9.75 0.49 -24.74
CA GLN A 143 8.78 -0.58 -24.97
C GLN A 143 7.34 -0.07 -25.07
N LYS A 144 6.99 1.02 -24.36
CA LYS A 144 5.70 1.69 -24.53
C LYS A 144 5.51 2.24 -25.95
N VAL A 145 6.55 2.85 -26.52
CA VAL A 145 6.48 3.41 -27.89
C VAL A 145 6.35 2.30 -28.93
N ALA A 146 7.02 1.17 -28.72
CA ALA A 146 6.92 0.00 -29.58
C ALA A 146 5.60 -0.80 -29.45
N GLY A 147 4.61 -0.31 -28.67
CA GLY A 147 3.32 -0.98 -28.50
C GLY A 147 3.33 -2.15 -27.50
N GLY A 148 4.09 -2.05 -26.41
CA GLY A 148 4.21 -3.10 -25.40
C GLY A 148 2.89 -3.48 -24.68
N SER A 149 2.89 -4.67 -24.04
CA SER A 149 1.73 -5.23 -23.33
C SER A 149 1.24 -4.35 -22.17
N ALA A 150 -0.06 -4.43 -21.85
CA ALA A 150 -0.69 -3.64 -20.79
C ALA A 150 -0.01 -3.79 -19.40
N SER A 151 0.50 -4.98 -19.08
CA SER A 151 1.27 -5.25 -17.86
C SER A 151 2.56 -4.42 -17.76
N LYS A 152 3.29 -4.27 -18.88
CA LYS A 152 4.51 -3.45 -18.95
C LYS A 152 4.22 -1.96 -18.82
N LEU A 153 3.03 -1.51 -19.26
CA LEU A 153 2.58 -0.13 -19.10
C LEU A 153 2.27 0.21 -17.64
N GLN A 154 1.69 -0.73 -16.87
CA GLN A 154 1.45 -0.55 -15.44
C GLN A 154 2.77 -0.44 -14.64
N ALA A 155 3.76 -1.25 -14.99
CA ALA A 155 5.10 -1.23 -14.38
C ALA A 155 5.82 0.14 -14.51
N ILE A 156 5.46 0.98 -15.50
CA ILE A 156 5.99 2.34 -15.62
C ILE A 156 5.56 3.20 -14.43
N GLY A 157 4.33 3.06 -13.96
CA GLY A 157 3.81 3.79 -12.81
C GLY A 157 4.54 3.43 -11.52
N GLU A 158 4.83 2.14 -11.34
CA GLU A 158 5.56 1.59 -10.20
C GLU A 158 7.03 2.05 -10.22
N SER A 159 7.72 1.89 -11.35
CA SER A 159 9.12 2.31 -11.53
C SER A 159 9.32 3.82 -11.28
N ARG A 160 8.35 4.68 -11.65
CA ARG A 160 8.40 6.11 -11.32
C ARG A 160 8.32 6.37 -9.82
N LYS A 161 7.48 5.61 -9.11
CA LYS A 161 7.37 5.69 -7.64
C LYS A 161 8.64 5.18 -6.97
N ASP A 162 9.28 4.14 -7.52
CA ASP A 162 10.56 3.61 -7.04
C ASP A 162 11.67 4.66 -7.11
N VAL A 163 11.86 5.28 -8.27
CA VAL A 163 12.84 6.36 -8.45
C VAL A 163 12.58 7.51 -7.48
N ALA A 164 11.31 7.90 -7.31
CA ALA A 164 10.93 8.95 -6.37
C ALA A 164 11.22 8.55 -4.90
N ARG A 165 10.98 7.29 -4.52
CA ARG A 165 11.30 6.77 -3.18
C ARG A 165 12.79 6.84 -2.90
N VAL A 166 13.64 6.40 -3.83
CA VAL A 166 15.11 6.43 -3.67
C VAL A 166 15.61 7.87 -3.55
N LEU A 167 15.19 8.77 -4.44
CA LEU A 167 15.56 10.20 -4.37
C LEU A 167 15.12 10.85 -3.06
N THR A 168 13.94 10.49 -2.56
CA THR A 168 13.42 10.99 -1.29
C THR A 168 14.32 10.58 -0.13
N VAL A 169 14.74 9.31 -0.06
CA VAL A 169 15.64 8.81 1.00
C VAL A 169 17.02 9.46 0.92
N ILE A 170 17.58 9.63 -0.29
CA ILE A 170 18.87 10.34 -0.47
C ILE A 170 18.76 11.79 0.03
N ASN A 171 17.70 12.51 -0.32
CA ASN A 171 17.50 13.89 0.11
C ASN A 171 17.22 14.01 1.61
N GLN A 172 16.51 13.05 2.21
CA GLN A 172 16.28 12.98 3.66
C GLN A 172 17.60 12.83 4.41
N THR A 173 18.39 11.82 4.07
CA THR A 173 19.69 11.54 4.73
C THR A 173 20.67 12.69 4.55
N GLN A 174 20.78 13.26 3.34
CA GLN A 174 21.64 14.43 3.10
C GLN A 174 21.20 15.63 3.96
N ARG A 175 19.90 15.91 4.05
CA ARG A 175 19.38 17.03 4.85
C ARG A 175 19.58 16.82 6.34
N GLU A 176 19.45 15.58 6.82
CA GLU A 176 19.72 15.21 8.22
C GLU A 176 21.20 15.40 8.57
N GLN A 177 22.11 14.92 7.73
CA GLN A 177 23.55 15.12 7.92
C GLN A 177 23.92 16.61 7.91
N LEU A 178 23.34 17.41 7.02
CA LEU A 178 23.53 18.86 7.02
C LEU A 178 22.97 19.53 8.29
N ARG A 179 21.84 19.06 8.82
CA ARG A 179 21.30 19.56 10.09
C ARG A 179 22.22 19.27 11.26
N LEU A 180 22.82 18.08 11.30
CA LEU A 180 23.84 17.73 12.30
C LEU A 180 25.07 18.62 12.16
N PHE A 181 25.57 18.81 10.93
CA PHE A 181 26.72 19.66 10.67
C PHE A 181 26.50 21.15 11.03
N TYR A 182 25.30 21.69 10.77
CA TYR A 182 24.93 23.08 11.08
C TYR A 182 24.31 23.24 12.48
N GLN A 183 24.30 22.20 13.30
CA GLN A 183 23.73 22.26 14.63
C GLN A 183 24.45 23.32 15.47
N LYS A 184 23.68 24.19 16.14
CA LYS A 184 24.17 25.30 16.99
C LYS A 184 25.01 26.37 16.28
N LYS A 185 25.22 26.29 14.96
CA LYS A 185 25.92 27.34 14.20
C LYS A 185 25.00 28.55 14.03
N LYS A 186 25.55 29.76 14.18
CA LYS A 186 24.81 31.02 13.98
C LYS A 186 24.31 31.18 12.55
N PHE A 187 25.15 30.82 11.58
CA PHE A 187 24.85 30.96 10.16
C PHE A 187 24.43 29.62 9.57
N VAL A 188 23.14 29.51 9.29
CA VAL A 188 22.53 28.33 8.64
C VAL A 188 21.98 28.71 7.27
N PRO A 189 22.08 27.79 6.28
CA PRO A 189 21.44 27.96 4.97
C PRO A 189 19.93 28.23 5.07
N LEU A 190 19.38 28.95 4.10
CA LEU A 190 17.95 29.30 4.04
C LEU A 190 17.04 28.04 4.05
N ASP A 191 17.46 26.96 3.40
CA ASP A 191 16.72 25.70 3.28
C ASP A 191 16.57 24.90 4.58
N LEU A 192 17.43 25.16 5.56
CA LEU A 192 17.42 24.52 6.87
C LEU A 192 16.76 25.41 7.94
N ARG A 193 16.53 26.69 7.64
CA ARG A 193 15.88 27.63 8.54
C ARG A 193 14.41 27.25 8.72
N VAL A 194 13.88 27.49 9.93
CA VAL A 194 12.46 27.24 10.22
C VAL A 194 11.57 28.06 9.29
N LYS A 195 10.61 27.40 8.63
CA LYS A 195 9.63 28.05 7.77
C LYS A 195 8.54 28.72 8.64
N LYS A 196 8.61 30.05 8.75
CA LYS A 196 7.63 30.90 9.42
C LYS A 196 7.17 32.01 8.47
N THR A 197 6.06 32.66 8.78
CA THR A 197 5.63 33.85 8.04
C THR A 197 6.65 34.99 8.19
N ARG A 198 6.68 35.92 7.23
CA ARG A 198 7.59 37.08 7.27
C ARG A 198 7.39 37.91 8.55
N ALA A 199 6.15 38.15 8.96
CA ALA A 199 5.82 38.87 10.18
C ALA A 199 6.41 38.18 11.41
N LEU A 200 6.24 36.87 11.55
CA LEU A 200 6.81 36.10 12.67
C LEU A 200 8.34 36.08 12.69
N ARG A 201 8.99 36.14 11.52
CA ARG A 201 10.47 36.22 11.45
C ARG A 201 11.02 37.59 11.88
N ARG A 202 10.22 38.65 11.76
CA ARG A 202 10.60 40.03 12.14
C ARG A 202 10.16 40.42 13.55
N ALA A 203 9.30 39.62 14.18
CA ALA A 203 8.84 39.88 15.53
C ALA A 203 9.97 39.71 16.56
N LEU A 204 9.88 40.47 17.66
CA LEU A 204 10.77 40.33 18.82
C LEU A 204 10.69 38.94 19.41
N THR A 205 11.83 38.44 19.91
CA THR A 205 11.89 37.19 20.66
C THR A 205 11.06 37.29 21.95
N PRO A 206 10.55 36.16 22.48
CA PRO A 206 9.82 36.18 23.76
C PRO A 206 10.65 36.74 24.92
N TYR A 207 11.97 36.56 24.87
CA TYR A 207 12.89 37.12 25.86
C TYR A 207 12.93 38.64 25.76
N GLU A 208 13.21 39.18 24.57
CA GLU A 208 13.23 40.63 24.34
C GLU A 208 11.90 41.29 24.69
N ARG A 209 10.77 40.64 24.34
CA ARG A 209 9.43 41.13 24.67
C ARG A 209 9.17 41.19 26.18
N ARG A 210 9.80 40.31 26.95
CA ARG A 210 9.65 40.24 28.41
C ARG A 210 10.61 41.18 29.14
N LEU A 211 11.62 41.72 28.47
CA LEU A 211 12.55 42.65 29.10
C LEU A 211 11.78 43.85 29.65
N THR A 212 11.92 44.04 30.95
CA THR A 212 11.31 45.14 31.70
C THR A 212 12.41 45.92 32.39
N THR A 213 12.21 47.22 32.56
CA THR A 213 13.20 48.06 33.25
C THR A 213 13.31 47.66 34.72
N VAL A 214 14.47 47.87 35.34
CA VAL A 214 14.69 47.59 36.78
C VAL A 214 13.64 48.30 37.65
N LYS A 215 13.23 49.51 37.26
CA LYS A 215 12.17 50.27 37.93
C LYS A 215 10.82 49.54 37.87
N GLN A 216 10.44 49.04 36.70
CA GLN A 216 9.20 48.28 36.53
C GLN A 216 9.24 46.93 37.27
N GLN A 217 10.38 46.24 37.26
CA GLN A 217 10.58 45.00 38.02
C GLN A 217 10.36 45.23 39.52
N LYS A 218 10.98 46.26 40.10
CA LYS A 218 10.79 46.65 41.51
C LYS A 218 9.32 46.95 41.82
N LYS A 219 8.64 47.71 40.94
CA LYS A 219 7.21 48.04 41.11
C LYS A 219 6.33 46.78 41.11
N LEU A 220 6.57 45.85 40.18
CA LEU A 220 5.81 44.59 40.10
C LEU A 220 6.07 43.68 41.30
N ALA A 221 7.30 43.66 41.82
CA ALA A 221 7.66 42.89 43.01
C ALA A 221 6.97 43.43 44.27
N TYR A 222 6.95 44.76 44.44
CA TYR A 222 6.33 45.40 45.61
C TYR A 222 4.79 45.36 45.56
N PHE A 223 4.19 45.50 44.37
CA PHE A 223 2.73 45.58 44.21
C PHE A 223 2.21 44.51 43.24
N PRO A 224 2.19 43.22 43.63
CA PRO A 224 1.62 42.18 42.81
C PRO A 224 0.10 42.34 42.70
N ARG A 225 -0.49 42.03 41.54
CA ARG A 225 -1.95 41.99 41.39
C ARG A 225 -2.51 40.87 42.26
N ARG A 226 -3.15 41.23 43.37
CA ARG A 226 -3.80 40.28 44.28
C ARG A 226 -5.21 39.97 43.79
N LYS A 227 -5.62 38.70 43.91
CA LYS A 227 -7.02 38.31 43.71
C LYS A 227 -7.76 38.57 45.02
N TYR A 228 -8.87 39.28 44.96
CA TYR A 228 -9.75 39.53 46.12
C TYR A 228 -11.20 39.41 45.69
N ALA A 229 -12.08 39.15 46.65
CA ALA A 229 -13.53 39.15 46.49
C ALA A 229 -14.15 39.96 47.63
N VAL A 230 -15.31 40.57 47.37
CA VAL A 230 -16.07 41.29 48.39
C VAL A 230 -17.17 40.36 48.89
N LYS A 231 -17.27 40.22 50.20
CA LYS A 231 -18.34 39.44 50.83
C LYS A 231 -19.65 40.22 50.67
N ALA A 232 -20.69 39.54 50.19
CA ALA A 232 -22.06 40.07 50.18
C ALA A 232 -22.63 40.13 51.60
#